data_AF-A0A3C0KXE0-F1
#
_entry.id   AF-A0A3C0KXE0-F1
#
_cell.length_a   1.000
_cell.length_b   1.000
_cell.length_c   1.000
_cell.angle_alpha   90.00
_cell.angle_beta   90.00
_cell.angle_gamma   90.00
#
_symmetry.space_group_name_H-M   'P 1'
#
loop_
_entity.id
_entity.type
_entity.pdbx_description
1 polymer ?
#
loop_
_entity_poly.entity_id
_entity_poly.type
_entity_poly.pdbx_seq_one_letter_code
_entity_poly.pdbx_strand_id
1 'polypeptide(L)' 'MSAAKRVIVGLSGGVDSSVSALLLQEAGYQVEGLFMKNWEEDDGGEYCTAKQDLQ' A
#
# COMPACT_ATOMS: atom_id res chain seq x y z
N MET A 1 18.23 -0.93 -22.88
CA MET A 1 18.24 -1.03 -21.41
C MET A 1 17.19 -2.07 -21.00
N SER A 2 17.48 -2.96 -20.05
CA SER A 2 16.43 -3.83 -19.48
C SER A 2 15.34 -2.95 -18.91
N ALA A 3 14.08 -3.24 -19.21
CA ALA A 3 12.96 -2.57 -18.56
C ALA A 3 13.08 -2.74 -17.03
N ALA A 4 12.80 -1.68 -16.27
CA ALA A 4 12.73 -1.76 -14.82
C ALA A 4 11.72 -2.85 -14.43
N LYS A 5 12.08 -3.72 -13.48
CA LYS A 5 11.17 -4.76 -13.01
C LYS A 5 10.00 -4.08 -12.28
N ARG A 6 8.77 -4.50 -12.60
CA ARG A 6 7.56 -4.03 -11.91
C ARG A 6 7.36 -4.79 -10.60
N VAL A 7 7.05 -4.06 -9.53
CA VAL A 7 6.82 -4.60 -8.18
C VAL A 7 5.54 -3.98 -7.61
N ILE A 8 4.63 -4.83 -7.12
CA ILE A 8 3.46 -4.40 -6.35
C ILE A 8 3.80 -4.46 -4.87
N VAL A 9 3.60 -3.36 -4.15
CA VAL A 9 3.81 -3.28 -2.69
C VAL A 9 2.46 -3.16 -2.01
N GLY A 10 2.18 -4.06 -1.07
CA GLY A 10 1.04 -3.94 -0.17
C GLY A 10 1.22 -2.74 0.74
N LEU A 11 0.44 -1.68 0.54
CA LEU A 11 0.41 -0.50 1.40
C LEU A 11 -0.70 -0.69 2.43
N SER A 12 -0.35 -0.66 3.71
CA SER A 12 -1.30 -0.90 4.81
C SER A 12 -1.71 0.37 5.56
N GLY A 13 -1.24 1.55 5.11
CA GLY A 13 -1.30 2.80 5.89
C GLY A 13 -0.14 2.98 6.89
N GLY A 14 0.65 1.92 7.14
CA GLY A 14 1.77 1.94 8.08
C GLY A 14 3.11 2.38 7.47
N VAL A 15 3.99 2.94 8.31
CA VAL A 15 5.32 3.45 7.92
C VAL A 15 6.20 2.40 7.25
N ASP A 16 6.15 1.14 7.70
CA ASP A 16 7.01 0.07 7.17
C ASP A 16 6.74 -0.19 5.69
N SER A 17 5.46 -0.23 5.31
CA SER A 17 5.05 -0.42 3.90
C SER A 17 5.44 0.77 3.03
N SER A 18 5.32 1.99 3.57
CA SER A 18 5.70 3.24 2.89
C SER A 18 7.21 3.32 2.64
N VAL A 19 8.03 3.01 3.65
CA VAL A 19 9.49 3.01 3.51
C VAL A 19 9.95 1.88 2.60
N SER A 20 9.29 0.71 2.65
CA SER A 20 9.59 -0.40 1.73
C SER A 20 9.35 0.00 0.26
N ALA A 21 8.25 0.70 -0.03
CA ALA A 21 7.96 1.21 -1.37
C ALA A 21 9.00 2.25 -1.83
N LEU A 22 9.39 3.18 -0.93
CA LEU A 22 10.41 4.18 -1.20
C LEU A 22 11.75 3.53 -1.57
N LEU A 23 12.23 2.57 -0.79
CA LEU A 23 13.50 1.89 -1.03
C LEU A 23 13.52 1.14 -2.37
N LEU A 24 12.40 0.51 -2.76
CA LEU A 24 12.27 -0.14 -4.07
C LEU A 24 12.27 0.88 -5.22
N GLN A 25 11.63 2.03 -5.03
CA GLN A 25 11.65 3.10 -6.02
C GLN A 25 13.07 3.68 -6.19
N GLU A 26 13.79 3.93 -5.09
CA GLU A 26 15.19 4.40 -5.11
C GLU A 26 16.15 3.38 -5.73
N ALA A 27 15.86 2.08 -5.58
CA ALA A 27 16.59 1.00 -6.24
C ALA A 27 16.26 0.83 -7.74
N GLY A 28 15.37 1.66 -8.30
CA GLY A 28 15.06 1.71 -9.74
C GLY A 28 13.99 0.72 -10.21
N TYR A 29 13.16 0.21 -9.30
CA TYR A 29 11.99 -0.60 -9.67
C TYR A 29 10.82 0.28 -10.10
N GLN A 30 9.96 -0.27 -10.96
CA GLN A 30 8.65 0.33 -11.23
C GLN A 30 7.68 -0.13 -10.14
N VAL A 31 7.47 0.71 -9.12
CA VAL A 31 6.67 0.38 -7.95
C VAL A 31 5.22 0.85 -8.11
N GLU A 32 4.27 -0.01 -7.79
CA GLU A 32 2.85 0.33 -7.66
C GLU A 32 2.32 -0.14 -6.30
N GLY A 33 1.53 0.69 -5.63
CA GLY A 33 0.93 0.38 -4.34
C GLY A 33 -0.42 -0.33 -4.49
N LEU A 34 -0.69 -1.27 -3.60
CA LEU A 34 -1.98 -1.94 -3.47
C LEU A 34 -2.42 -1.94 -2.00
N PHE A 35 -3.62 -1.45 -1.73
CA PHE A 35 -4.25 -1.53 -0.41
C PHE A 35 -5.25 -2.69 -0.40
N MET A 36 -5.23 -3.52 0.64
CA MET A 36 -6.15 -4.65 0.80
C MET A 36 -7.16 -4.36 1.90
N LYS A 37 -8.44 -4.27 1.55
CA LYS A 37 -9.54 -4.37 2.52
C LYS A 37 -9.92 -5.84 2.66
N ASN A 38 -9.42 -6.49 3.71
CA ASN A 38 -9.63 -7.92 3.95
C ASN A 38 -10.76 -8.23 4.95
N TRP A 39 -11.27 -7.19 5.62
CA TRP A 39 -12.35 -7.32 6.60
C TRP A 39 -13.43 -6.28 6.30
N GLU A 40 -14.69 -6.73 6.35
CA GLU A 40 -15.85 -5.84 6.44
C GLU A 40 -16.04 -5.54 7.94
N GLU A 41 -15.56 -4.39 8.40
CA GLU A 41 -15.97 -3.87 9.71
C GLU A 41 -17.48 -3.64 9.63
N ASP A 42 -18.26 -4.28 10.50
CA ASP A 42 -19.73 -4.14 10.54
C ASP A 42 -20.09 -2.65 10.52
N ASP A 43 -20.75 -2.20 9.44
CA ASP A 43 -21.08 -0.80 9.11
C ASP A 43 -22.02 -0.12 10.15
N GLY A 44 -22.21 -0.72 11.33
CA GLY A 44 -23.03 -0.22 12.43
C GLY A 44 -22.37 0.87 13.29
N GLY A 45 -21.08 1.16 13.08
CA GLY A 45 -20.36 2.25 13.72
C GLY A 45 -19.84 3.26 12.70
N GLU A 46 -20.01 4.56 12.98
CA GLU A 46 -19.62 5.70 12.11
C GLU A 46 -18.10 5.77 11.80
N TYR A 47 -17.30 4.86 12.39
CA TYR A 47 -15.85 4.83 12.33
C TYR A 47 -15.35 3.59 11.57
N CYS A 48 -14.96 3.79 10.30
CA CYS A 48 -14.30 2.78 9.49
C CYS A 48 -12.79 3.07 9.45
N THR A 49 -11.99 2.16 10.01
CA THR A 49 -10.52 2.31 10.10
C THR A 49 -9.87 2.22 8.72
N ALA A 50 -10.32 1.25 7.91
CA ALA A 50 -9.82 1.02 6.56
C ALA A 50 -10.03 2.23 5.63
N LYS A 51 -11.06 3.05 5.87
CA LYS A 51 -11.28 4.28 5.12
C LYS A 51 -10.22 5.34 5.45
N GLN A 52 -9.75 5.40 6.69
CA GLN A 52 -8.70 6.33 7.10
C GLN A 52 -7.35 5.93 6.50
N ASP A 53 -7.05 4.63 6.45
CA ASP A 53 -5.78 4.13 5.90
C ASP A 53 -5.70 4.19 4.36
N LEU A 54 -6.84 4.32 3.66
CA LEU A 54 -6.92 4.40 2.20
C LEU A 54 -6.75 5.84 1.65
N GLN A 55 -7.03 6.87 2.46
CA GLN A 55 -6.98 8.28 2.06
C GLN A 55 -5.55 8.83 1.98
#